data_AF-A0A1H9VGL6-F1
#
_entry.id   AF-A0A1H9VGL6-F1
#
_cell.length_a   1.000
_cell.length_b   1.000
_cell.length_c   1.000
_cell.angle_alpha   90.00
_cell.angle_beta   90.00
_cell.angle_gamma   90.00
#
_symmetry.space_group_name_H-M   'P 1'
#
loop_
_entity.id
_entity.type
_entity.pdbx_description
1 polymer ?
#
loop_
_entity_poly.entity_id
_entity_poly.type
_entity_poly.pdbx_seq_one_letter_code
_entity_poly.pdbx_strand_id
1 'polypeptide(L)'
;MAVLDVVRGVDVSRFQKLIDWLKLPKNRDFAYLGMWDWKNAVVDGFLARNIAEADKAGKTIGGYYRVDPTRWTAEQEARRMVDLLRQYGLDQPGRLIPCADIELTNTPGDNAVNWPEWTRAFFAAWRSLTAMPLIIYSSGSWFRSLLGGTADWPPWVRCWVGHTAKYSDPPGLPDEEWAGKTPHESDRAVMHQYSHTGRLPGVEGDVDLDALMPGVRLADITLQAQGGNMVWLPKAKRVNLGANVAGGPYDDVRKPKVCWHFTQGSSLAGARAAFAAYPPHIGYDPKTRELEQYVPLDRHSYAFFNGEADDEYIIQIEVVGFSEQAHLMSDEHVQNIVDDLVDPLEELIGVPPVVIRHGFRGAGEGIVLASPSSPIRISLEELREFSGHLGHQHIPGDGHWDPGKFRIDEVLKRSQGEDDMSWDTPIPKLPSEADPRTEAPAGEMLKWTNVAAWKSADLVEAVNTKLDALLGREAGDIDEVELAKQLLAQGLGSQLGRIDEQQFAQLVKAVNDEADRREKYRVSAPVPEKPVGL
;
A
#
# COMPACT_ATOMS: atom_id res chain seq x y z
N MET A 1 35.71 -24.02 -9.32
CA MET A 1 34.55 -23.26 -8.80
C MET A 1 33.73 -22.82 -10.00
N ALA A 2 32.42 -23.07 -10.01
CA ALA A 2 31.56 -22.53 -11.06
C ALA A 2 31.52 -21.01 -10.91
N VAL A 3 31.81 -20.28 -11.98
CA VAL A 3 31.58 -18.83 -12.02
C VAL A 3 30.08 -18.63 -11.86
N LEU A 4 29.65 -17.99 -10.78
CA LEU A 4 28.26 -17.57 -10.64
C LEU A 4 27.98 -16.57 -11.76
N ASP A 5 27.03 -16.88 -12.66
CA ASP A 5 26.63 -15.97 -13.72
C ASP A 5 26.02 -14.71 -13.10
N VAL A 6 26.72 -13.58 -13.26
CA VAL A 6 26.23 -12.27 -12.83
C VAL A 6 25.11 -11.84 -13.76
N VAL A 7 23.91 -11.67 -13.20
CA VAL A 7 22.73 -11.12 -13.90
C VAL A 7 22.99 -9.65 -14.19
N ARG A 8 22.82 -9.24 -15.44
CA ARG A 8 23.15 -7.88 -15.90
C ARG A 8 21.98 -7.23 -16.61
N GLY A 9 21.97 -5.92 -16.61
CA GLY A 9 20.94 -5.12 -17.27
C GLY A 9 21.47 -3.79 -17.79
N VAL A 10 20.52 -2.94 -18.15
CA VAL A 10 20.75 -1.56 -18.56
C VAL A 10 19.65 -0.69 -17.97
N ASP A 11 19.91 0.59 -17.83
CA ASP A 11 18.87 1.59 -17.69
C ASP A 11 18.92 2.62 -18.81
N VAL A 12 17.73 3.01 -19.28
CA VAL A 12 17.56 3.83 -20.49
C VAL A 12 16.42 4.82 -20.34
N SER A 13 16.52 5.93 -21.07
CA SER A 13 15.49 6.95 -21.16
C SER A 13 15.42 7.52 -22.58
N ARG A 14 14.74 8.65 -22.77
CA ARG A 14 14.72 9.41 -24.01
C ARG A 14 16.10 9.74 -24.57
N PHE A 15 17.14 9.77 -23.73
CA PHE A 15 18.49 10.11 -24.17
C PHE A 15 19.08 9.07 -25.14
N GLN A 16 18.72 7.79 -24.98
CA GLN A 16 19.12 6.72 -25.89
C GLN A 16 18.27 6.65 -27.17
N LYS A 17 17.18 7.43 -27.27
CA LYS A 17 16.31 7.52 -28.44
C LYS A 17 15.80 6.14 -28.91
N LEU A 18 16.07 5.77 -30.16
CA LEU A 18 15.64 4.52 -30.77
C LEU A 18 16.62 3.39 -30.43
N ILE A 19 16.13 2.39 -29.70
CA ILE A 19 16.89 1.20 -29.31
C ILE A 19 16.41 0.00 -30.13
N ASP A 20 17.34 -0.76 -30.67
CA ASP A 20 17.10 -2.08 -31.27
C ASP A 20 17.27 -3.17 -30.19
N TRP A 21 16.20 -3.41 -29.45
CA TRP A 21 16.19 -4.31 -28.29
C TRP A 21 16.55 -5.76 -28.63
N LEU A 22 16.30 -6.21 -29.86
CA LEU A 22 16.65 -7.55 -30.32
C LEU A 22 18.16 -7.73 -30.58
N LYS A 23 18.89 -6.62 -30.78
CA LYS A 23 20.36 -6.65 -30.92
C LYS A 23 21.10 -6.60 -29.59
N LEU A 24 20.42 -6.26 -28.50
CA LEU A 24 21.05 -6.28 -27.18
C LEU A 24 21.57 -7.69 -26.87
N PRO A 25 22.75 -7.81 -26.23
CA PRO A 25 23.28 -9.11 -25.84
C PRO A 25 22.28 -9.93 -25.00
N LYS A 26 22.35 -11.26 -25.14
CA LYS A 26 21.46 -12.17 -24.39
C LYS A 26 21.70 -12.11 -22.88
N ASN A 27 22.93 -11.82 -22.44
CA ASN A 27 23.31 -11.62 -21.04
C ASN A 27 22.98 -10.20 -20.53
N ARG A 28 21.90 -9.61 -21.03
CA ARG A 28 21.26 -8.40 -20.52
C ARG A 28 19.83 -8.81 -20.23
N ASP A 29 19.62 -9.30 -19.02
CA ASP A 29 18.42 -10.03 -18.62
C ASP A 29 17.28 -9.07 -18.25
N PHE A 30 17.62 -7.87 -17.79
CA PHE A 30 16.66 -6.87 -17.33
C PHE A 30 16.94 -5.47 -17.87
N ALA A 31 15.94 -4.59 -17.80
CA ALA A 31 16.11 -3.15 -18.08
C ALA A 31 15.21 -2.23 -17.22
N TYR A 32 15.77 -1.11 -16.75
CA TYR A 32 14.98 -0.01 -16.17
C TYR A 32 14.70 1.07 -17.21
N LEU A 33 13.46 1.54 -17.27
CA LEU A 33 12.98 2.50 -18.26
C LEU A 33 12.59 3.81 -17.58
N GLY A 34 13.15 4.92 -18.03
CA GLY A 34 12.83 6.25 -17.53
C GLY A 34 11.39 6.61 -17.85
N MET A 35 10.59 6.85 -16.82
CA MET A 35 9.17 7.16 -16.99
C MET A 35 8.89 8.65 -17.15
N TRP A 36 9.76 9.48 -16.59
CA TRP A 36 9.53 10.92 -16.42
C TRP A 36 10.77 11.73 -16.75
N ASP A 37 10.58 12.72 -17.63
CA ASP A 37 11.57 13.73 -17.92
C ASP A 37 11.40 14.89 -16.93
N TRP A 38 12.02 14.72 -15.76
CA TRP A 38 11.93 15.67 -14.65
C TRP A 38 12.27 17.12 -15.04
N LYS A 39 13.20 17.31 -15.98
CA LYS A 39 13.62 18.65 -16.43
C LYS A 39 12.47 19.40 -17.09
N ASN A 40 11.75 18.72 -18.00
CA ASN A 40 10.65 19.31 -18.76
C ASN A 40 9.27 19.04 -18.12
N ALA A 41 9.22 18.26 -17.05
CA ALA A 41 8.00 17.85 -16.37
C ALA A 41 6.97 17.20 -17.32
N VAL A 42 7.44 16.25 -18.14
CA VAL A 42 6.61 15.47 -19.07
C VAL A 42 6.97 13.99 -19.01
N VAL A 43 6.05 13.13 -19.45
CA VAL A 43 6.32 11.70 -19.65
C VAL A 43 7.46 11.52 -20.66
N ASP A 44 8.33 10.55 -20.41
CA ASP A 44 9.39 10.21 -21.36
C ASP A 44 8.77 9.74 -22.70
N GLY A 45 9.10 10.46 -23.78
CA GLY A 45 8.53 10.22 -25.10
C GLY A 45 8.89 8.87 -25.73
N PHE A 46 9.88 8.15 -25.20
CA PHE A 46 10.28 6.82 -25.65
C PHE A 46 9.77 5.69 -24.76
N LEU A 47 9.17 5.98 -23.60
CA LEU A 47 8.72 4.97 -22.62
C LEU A 47 7.84 3.88 -23.25
N ALA A 48 6.73 4.28 -23.90
CA ALA A 48 5.78 3.33 -24.49
C ALA A 48 6.44 2.39 -25.51
N ARG A 49 7.36 2.93 -26.32
CA ARG A 49 8.10 2.16 -27.32
C ARG A 49 9.10 1.22 -26.66
N ASN A 50 9.83 1.70 -25.65
CA ASN A 50 10.81 0.88 -24.95
C ASN A 50 10.13 -0.29 -24.21
N ILE A 51 8.97 -0.07 -23.60
CA ILE A 51 8.16 -1.16 -23.01
C ILE A 51 7.85 -2.22 -24.08
N ALA A 52 7.23 -1.80 -25.19
CA ALA A 52 6.78 -2.73 -26.23
C ALA A 52 7.93 -3.51 -26.88
N GLU A 53 9.06 -2.85 -27.17
CA GLU A 53 10.19 -3.49 -27.86
C GLU A 53 11.07 -4.31 -26.91
N ALA A 54 11.22 -3.91 -25.64
CA ALA A 54 11.90 -4.70 -24.64
C ALA A 54 11.13 -5.98 -24.29
N ASP A 55 9.79 -5.90 -24.19
CA ASP A 55 8.92 -7.06 -23.99
C ASP A 55 9.06 -8.06 -25.16
N LYS A 56 9.05 -7.58 -26.42
CA LYS A 56 9.30 -8.43 -27.60
C LYS A 56 10.67 -9.10 -27.58
N ALA A 57 11.68 -8.43 -27.01
CA ALA A 57 13.02 -8.97 -26.85
C ALA A 57 13.17 -9.89 -25.62
N GLY A 58 12.09 -10.12 -24.86
CA GLY A 58 12.05 -11.02 -23.71
C GLY A 58 12.83 -10.48 -22.50
N LYS A 59 12.93 -9.16 -22.34
CA LYS A 59 13.61 -8.53 -21.20
C LYS A 59 12.64 -8.38 -20.03
N THR A 60 13.11 -8.61 -18.80
CA THR A 60 12.35 -8.23 -17.60
C THR A 60 12.51 -6.73 -17.38
N ILE A 61 11.42 -5.97 -17.45
CA ILE A 61 11.47 -4.50 -17.41
C ILE A 61 10.83 -3.89 -16.17
N GLY A 62 11.34 -2.74 -15.72
CA GLY A 62 10.74 -1.90 -14.70
C GLY A 62 10.83 -0.42 -15.04
N GLY A 63 10.09 0.39 -14.30
CA GLY A 63 10.12 1.85 -14.44
C GLY A 63 10.99 2.51 -13.38
N TYR A 64 11.77 3.52 -13.77
CA TYR A 64 12.37 4.45 -12.82
C TYR A 64 11.80 5.86 -12.99
N TYR A 65 11.72 6.58 -11.87
CA TYR A 65 11.17 7.93 -11.79
C TYR A 65 12.14 8.84 -11.06
N ARG A 66 12.66 9.85 -11.74
CA ARG A 66 13.53 10.85 -11.13
C ARG A 66 12.72 11.93 -10.46
N VAL A 67 12.96 12.11 -9.16
CA VAL A 67 12.29 13.12 -8.34
C VAL A 67 12.91 14.51 -8.53
N ASP A 68 12.12 15.56 -8.35
CA ASP A 68 12.58 16.94 -8.27
C ASP A 68 12.01 17.63 -7.00
N PRO A 69 12.63 17.40 -5.84
CA PRO A 69 12.20 17.97 -4.55
C PRO A 69 12.26 19.49 -4.48
N THR A 70 12.93 20.14 -5.44
CA THR A 70 12.95 21.60 -5.53
C THR A 70 11.65 22.17 -6.11
N ARG A 71 10.88 21.34 -6.83
CA ARG A 71 9.63 21.72 -7.50
C ARG A 71 8.39 21.12 -6.84
N TRP A 72 8.51 19.90 -6.30
CA TRP A 72 7.35 19.13 -5.85
C TRP A 72 7.55 18.50 -4.48
N THR A 73 6.44 18.33 -3.76
CA THR A 73 6.45 17.60 -2.49
C THR A 73 6.60 16.10 -2.72
N ALA A 74 7.02 15.39 -1.68
CA ALA A 74 7.19 13.94 -1.73
C ALA A 74 5.88 13.21 -2.09
N GLU A 75 4.73 13.68 -1.62
CA GLU A 75 3.40 13.14 -1.93
C GLU A 75 3.04 13.31 -3.40
N GLN A 76 3.36 14.48 -3.97
CA GLN A 76 3.10 14.76 -5.38
C GLN A 76 3.96 13.87 -6.29
N GLU A 77 5.24 13.69 -5.94
CA GLU A 77 6.14 12.81 -6.68
C GLU A 77 5.72 11.34 -6.57
N ALA A 78 5.40 10.86 -5.37
CA ALA A 78 4.95 9.48 -5.16
C ALA A 78 3.63 9.20 -5.91
N ARG A 79 2.68 10.14 -5.88
CA ARG A 79 1.42 10.03 -6.62
C ARG A 79 1.67 9.92 -8.12
N ARG A 80 2.49 10.81 -8.68
CA ARG A 80 2.82 10.81 -10.11
C ARG A 80 3.53 9.52 -10.53
N MET A 81 4.49 9.07 -9.74
CA MET A 81 5.19 7.82 -10.00
C MET A 81 4.22 6.62 -10.04
N VAL A 82 3.33 6.49 -9.05
CA VAL A 82 2.33 5.42 -9.02
C VAL A 82 1.35 5.50 -10.20
N ASP A 83 0.94 6.71 -10.60
CA ASP A 83 0.05 6.89 -11.76
C ASP A 83 0.72 6.48 -13.06
N LEU A 84 1.99 6.82 -13.27
CA LEU A 84 2.74 6.38 -14.45
C LEU A 84 2.93 4.85 -14.45
N LEU A 85 3.23 4.25 -13.30
CA LEU A 85 3.38 2.80 -13.21
C LEU A 85 2.09 2.08 -13.63
N ARG A 86 0.94 2.53 -13.13
CA ARG A 86 -0.39 2.00 -13.49
C ARG A 86 -0.74 2.26 -14.96
N GLN A 87 -0.51 3.47 -15.44
CA GLN A 87 -0.81 3.86 -16.82
C GLN A 87 -0.07 3.00 -17.84
N TYR A 88 1.17 2.59 -17.53
CA TYR A 88 2.04 1.86 -18.44
C TYR A 88 2.16 0.35 -18.09
N GLY A 89 1.40 -0.15 -17.12
CA GLY A 89 1.43 -1.55 -16.72
C GLY A 89 2.80 -2.01 -16.18
N LEU A 90 3.53 -1.09 -15.56
CA LEU A 90 4.81 -1.33 -14.91
C LEU A 90 4.67 -1.69 -13.42
N ASP A 91 3.45 -1.63 -12.88
CA ASP A 91 3.06 -2.14 -11.56
C ASP A 91 2.63 -3.62 -11.57
N GLN A 92 2.64 -4.25 -12.75
CA GLN A 92 2.14 -5.60 -12.93
C GLN A 92 3.16 -6.68 -12.48
N PRO A 93 2.68 -7.88 -12.14
CA PRO A 93 3.52 -9.05 -11.93
C PRO A 93 4.49 -9.32 -13.09
N GLY A 94 5.71 -9.73 -12.78
CA GLY A 94 6.77 -9.95 -13.76
C GLY A 94 7.50 -8.68 -14.21
N ARG A 95 7.09 -7.50 -13.74
CA ARG A 95 7.84 -6.24 -13.88
C ARG A 95 8.89 -6.12 -12.77
N LEU A 96 9.96 -5.35 -12.97
CA LEU A 96 10.91 -5.09 -11.88
C LEU A 96 10.27 -4.18 -10.82
N ILE A 97 10.74 -4.28 -9.58
CA ILE A 97 10.36 -3.39 -8.48
C ILE A 97 10.58 -1.93 -8.93
N PRO A 98 9.60 -1.02 -8.78
CA PRO A 98 9.76 0.37 -9.21
C PRO A 98 10.94 1.06 -8.54
N CYS A 99 11.62 1.94 -9.28
CA CYS A 99 12.76 2.69 -8.77
C CYS A 99 12.46 4.19 -8.66
N ALA A 100 12.66 4.79 -7.48
CA ALA A 100 12.75 6.23 -7.36
C ALA A 100 14.23 6.63 -7.46
N ASP A 101 14.54 7.46 -8.44
CA ASP A 101 15.85 8.00 -8.72
C ASP A 101 16.01 9.32 -7.93
N ILE A 102 16.79 9.23 -6.85
CA ILE A 102 17.05 10.32 -5.90
C ILE A 102 18.51 10.74 -6.02
N GLU A 103 18.72 11.82 -6.76
CA GLU A 103 20.02 12.47 -6.91
C GLU A 103 19.85 13.99 -6.92
N LEU A 104 20.95 14.68 -6.63
CA LEU A 104 21.00 16.13 -6.79
C LEU A 104 20.57 16.50 -8.22
N THR A 105 19.62 17.43 -8.33
CA THR A 105 19.18 17.96 -9.60
C THR A 105 20.22 18.91 -10.21
N ASN A 106 21.22 19.31 -9.40
CA ASN A 106 22.19 20.38 -9.63
C ASN A 106 21.51 21.70 -10.02
N THR A 107 20.30 21.96 -9.48
CA THR A 107 19.55 23.20 -9.71
C THR A 107 19.61 24.13 -8.49
N PRO A 108 19.41 25.45 -8.67
CA PRO A 108 19.27 26.37 -7.55
C PRO A 108 18.11 25.94 -6.65
N GLY A 109 18.42 25.46 -5.44
CA GLY A 109 17.42 24.97 -4.49
C GLY A 109 17.78 23.64 -3.84
N ASP A 110 18.64 22.82 -4.46
CA ASP A 110 19.02 21.51 -3.91
C ASP A 110 19.59 21.59 -2.49
N ASN A 111 20.40 22.61 -2.20
CA ASN A 111 21.01 22.81 -0.87
C ASN A 111 20.00 23.21 0.21
N ALA A 112 18.80 23.66 -0.18
CA ALA A 112 17.72 24.01 0.75
C ALA A 112 16.80 22.82 1.05
N VAL A 113 16.90 21.72 0.28
CA VAL A 113 16.11 20.51 0.49
C VAL A 113 16.70 19.73 1.67
N ASN A 114 15.88 19.43 2.66
CA ASN A 114 16.21 18.44 3.68
C ASN A 114 16.00 17.03 3.12
N TRP A 115 16.97 16.53 2.36
CA TRP A 115 16.85 15.26 1.62
C TRP A 115 16.47 14.05 2.47
N PRO A 116 17.02 13.82 3.68
CA PRO A 116 16.59 12.71 4.53
C PRO A 116 15.12 12.82 4.95
N GLU A 117 14.65 14.02 5.32
CA GLU A 117 13.25 14.24 5.72
C GLU A 117 12.31 14.06 4.52
N TRP A 118 12.66 14.65 3.37
CA TRP A 118 11.90 14.51 2.14
C TRP A 118 11.79 13.05 1.69
N THR A 119 12.89 12.29 1.77
CA THR A 119 12.91 10.86 1.42
C THR A 119 12.00 10.04 2.34
N ARG A 120 11.97 10.33 3.65
CA ARG A 120 11.05 9.67 4.59
C ARG A 120 9.59 10.01 4.30
N ALA A 121 9.29 11.28 3.97
CA ALA A 121 7.96 11.67 3.53
C ALA A 121 7.56 10.93 2.23
N PHE A 122 8.52 10.70 1.32
CA PHE A 122 8.28 9.93 0.11
C PHE A 122 7.96 8.47 0.42
N PHE A 123 8.64 7.84 1.38
CA PHE A 123 8.29 6.48 1.81
C PHE A 123 6.88 6.39 2.39
N ALA A 124 6.50 7.33 3.25
CA ALA A 124 5.16 7.38 3.83
C ALA A 124 4.09 7.58 2.74
N ALA A 125 4.34 8.49 1.80
CA ALA A 125 3.44 8.74 0.68
C ALA A 125 3.36 7.54 -0.29
N TRP A 126 4.47 6.89 -0.58
CA TRP A 126 4.50 5.68 -1.40
C TRP A 126 3.64 4.58 -0.76
N ARG A 127 3.84 4.33 0.53
CA ARG A 127 3.14 3.26 1.25
C ARG A 127 1.64 3.51 1.40
N SER A 128 1.20 4.77 1.46
CA SER A 128 -0.23 5.12 1.48
C SER A 128 -0.91 4.95 0.11
N LEU A 129 -0.14 4.88 -0.98
CA LEU A 129 -0.65 4.78 -2.34
C LEU A 129 -0.56 3.38 -2.95
N THR A 130 0.37 2.56 -2.46
CA THR A 130 0.65 1.23 -2.99
C THR A 130 1.34 0.32 -1.98
N ALA A 131 1.07 -0.98 -2.10
CA ALA A 131 1.75 -2.03 -1.35
C ALA A 131 3.07 -2.50 -2.00
N MET A 132 3.40 -2.00 -3.20
CA MET A 132 4.62 -2.39 -3.92
C MET A 132 5.89 -2.09 -3.10
N PRO A 133 6.90 -2.99 -3.12
CA PRO A 133 8.23 -2.62 -2.66
C PRO A 133 8.81 -1.50 -3.53
N LEU A 134 9.90 -0.88 -3.06
CA LEU A 134 10.52 0.26 -3.73
C LEU A 134 12.04 0.09 -3.76
N ILE A 135 12.65 0.43 -4.89
CA ILE A 135 14.10 0.62 -5.00
C ILE A 135 14.40 2.12 -4.99
N ILE A 136 15.39 2.53 -4.20
CA ILE A 136 15.97 3.86 -4.27
C ILE A 136 17.29 3.79 -5.01
N TYR A 137 17.39 4.53 -6.11
CA TYR A 137 18.65 4.80 -6.76
C TYR A 137 19.27 6.09 -6.23
N SER A 138 20.60 6.05 -5.99
CA SER A 138 21.41 7.24 -5.80
C SER A 138 22.88 6.93 -6.08
N SER A 139 23.65 7.94 -6.49
CA SER A 139 25.08 7.76 -6.73
C SER A 139 25.89 7.64 -5.44
N GLY A 140 26.94 6.81 -5.46
CA GLY A 140 27.70 6.36 -4.30
C GLY A 140 28.45 7.47 -3.56
N SER A 141 28.76 8.60 -4.21
CA SER A 141 29.29 9.79 -3.53
C SER A 141 28.26 10.52 -2.67
N TRP A 142 26.97 10.31 -2.95
CA TRP A 142 25.85 11.00 -2.30
C TRP A 142 25.01 10.08 -1.43
N PHE A 143 25.14 8.77 -1.60
CA PHE A 143 24.32 7.78 -0.89
C PHE A 143 24.26 7.99 0.63
N ARG A 144 25.39 8.22 1.30
CA ARG A 144 25.42 8.45 2.75
C ARG A 144 25.05 9.89 3.14
N SER A 145 25.47 10.89 2.36
CA SER A 145 25.29 12.31 2.69
C SER A 145 23.91 12.86 2.35
N LEU A 146 23.27 12.33 1.30
CA LEU A 146 21.98 12.78 0.79
C LEU A 146 20.81 12.03 1.45
N LEU A 147 20.96 10.72 1.66
CA LEU A 147 19.88 9.88 2.20
C LEU A 147 19.98 9.65 3.72
N GLY A 148 21.10 10.07 4.35
CA GLY A 148 21.33 9.86 5.78
C GLY A 148 21.68 8.41 6.16
N GLY A 149 21.92 7.54 5.18
CA GLY A 149 22.10 6.09 5.36
C GLY A 149 20.82 5.29 5.09
N THR A 150 20.82 4.00 5.46
CA THR A 150 19.69 3.08 5.22
C THR A 150 19.17 2.40 6.48
N ALA A 151 19.68 2.78 7.67
CA ALA A 151 19.41 2.06 8.92
C ALA A 151 17.93 2.14 9.34
N ASP A 152 17.27 3.25 9.03
CA ASP A 152 15.86 3.54 9.34
C ASP A 152 14.92 3.30 8.16
N TRP A 153 15.41 2.74 7.05
CA TRP A 153 14.57 2.49 5.89
C TRP A 153 13.56 1.37 6.18
N PRO A 154 12.30 1.49 5.74
CA PRO A 154 11.33 0.40 5.88
C PRO A 154 11.81 -0.89 5.20
N PRO A 155 11.49 -2.08 5.73
CA PRO A 155 12.02 -3.37 5.23
C PRO A 155 11.61 -3.73 3.79
N TRP A 156 10.65 -3.00 3.20
CA TRP A 156 10.23 -3.14 1.81
C TRP A 156 11.01 -2.22 0.84
N VAL A 157 11.95 -1.41 1.35
CA VAL A 157 12.83 -0.56 0.54
C VAL A 157 14.19 -1.23 0.31
N ARG A 158 14.67 -1.20 -0.93
CA ARG A 158 15.99 -1.67 -1.39
C ARG A 158 16.76 -0.55 -2.08
N CYS A 159 18.03 -0.79 -2.36
CA CYS A 159 18.91 0.19 -2.97
C CYS A 159 19.52 -0.30 -4.29
N TRP A 160 19.51 0.59 -5.28
CA TRP A 160 20.35 0.54 -6.47
C TRP A 160 21.42 1.62 -6.39
N VAL A 161 22.68 1.22 -6.50
CA VAL A 161 23.82 2.11 -6.28
C VAL A 161 24.43 2.55 -7.60
N GLY A 162 24.65 3.86 -7.80
CA GLY A 162 25.45 4.36 -8.93
C GLY A 162 26.91 4.59 -8.56
N HIS A 163 27.87 3.80 -9.07
CA HIS A 163 29.29 4.07 -8.84
C HIS A 163 30.16 3.65 -10.03
N THR A 164 30.67 4.63 -10.77
CA THR A 164 31.24 4.42 -12.12
C THR A 164 32.75 4.67 -12.21
N ALA A 165 33.37 5.26 -11.18
CA ALA A 165 34.75 5.78 -11.24
C ALA A 165 35.85 4.76 -10.90
N LYS A 166 35.53 3.53 -10.49
CA LYS A 166 36.54 2.59 -9.98
C LYS A 166 36.44 1.14 -10.46
N TYR A 167 35.38 0.79 -11.19
CA TYR A 167 35.05 -0.59 -11.53
C TYR A 167 34.54 -0.69 -12.97
N SER A 168 35.33 -0.13 -13.89
CA SER A 168 35.13 -0.31 -15.33
C SER A 168 35.39 -1.77 -15.68
N ASP A 169 34.31 -2.49 -15.99
CA ASP A 169 34.24 -3.89 -16.41
C ASP A 169 34.20 -4.92 -15.24
N PRO A 170 33.21 -5.83 -15.19
CA PRO A 170 33.20 -6.90 -14.19
C PRO A 170 34.02 -8.09 -14.72
N PRO A 171 35.27 -8.34 -14.29
CA PRO A 171 35.77 -9.70 -14.39
C PRO A 171 34.93 -10.53 -13.41
N GLY A 172 34.46 -11.70 -13.87
CA GLY A 172 33.76 -12.62 -13.00
C GLY A 172 34.56 -12.86 -11.71
N LEU A 173 33.83 -12.92 -10.59
CA LEU A 173 34.28 -13.14 -9.21
C LEU A 173 34.65 -11.86 -8.43
N PRO A 174 34.37 -11.84 -7.11
CA PRO A 174 34.78 -10.75 -6.25
C PRO A 174 36.30 -10.82 -6.17
N ASP A 175 37.00 -9.92 -6.84
CA ASP A 175 38.33 -9.60 -6.34
C ASP A 175 38.13 -9.25 -4.85
N GLU A 176 38.96 -9.80 -3.98
CA GLU A 176 39.02 -9.48 -2.55
C GLU A 176 39.15 -7.96 -2.31
N GLU A 177 39.38 -7.19 -3.37
CA GLU A 177 39.35 -5.74 -3.44
C GLU A 177 37.95 -5.10 -3.40
N TRP A 178 36.87 -5.82 -3.76
CA TRP A 178 35.48 -5.34 -3.71
C TRP A 178 34.85 -5.44 -2.32
N ALA A 179 35.19 -6.50 -1.57
CA ALA A 179 34.72 -6.72 -0.22
C ALA A 179 35.24 -5.60 0.72
N GLY A 180 34.32 -4.80 1.27
CA GLY A 180 34.65 -3.71 2.20
C GLY A 180 35.19 -2.42 1.57
N LYS A 181 35.15 -2.25 0.24
CA LYS A 181 35.63 -1.02 -0.44
C LYS A 181 34.64 -0.32 -1.37
N THR A 182 33.43 -0.85 -1.53
CA THR A 182 32.29 -0.02 -1.92
C THR A 182 31.67 0.55 -0.63
N PRO A 183 31.00 1.72 -0.63
CA PRO A 183 30.27 2.19 0.54
C PRO A 183 29.16 1.23 1.05
N HIS A 184 28.95 0.07 0.41
CA HIS A 184 27.66 -0.62 0.39
C HIS A 184 27.72 -1.97 1.11
N GLU A 185 28.13 -1.94 2.37
CA GLU A 185 27.89 -3.01 3.35
C GLU A 185 26.42 -3.00 3.87
N SER A 186 25.50 -2.42 3.10
CA SER A 186 24.08 -2.46 3.44
C SER A 186 23.47 -3.72 2.85
N ASP A 187 22.85 -4.51 3.71
CA ASP A 187 21.99 -5.65 3.35
C ASP A 187 20.81 -5.25 2.43
N ARG A 188 20.59 -3.95 2.23
CA ARG A 188 19.59 -3.38 1.32
C ARG A 188 20.04 -3.27 -0.14
N ALA A 189 21.33 -3.31 -0.43
CA ALA A 189 21.84 -3.11 -1.79
C ALA A 189 21.55 -4.34 -2.67
N VAL A 190 20.82 -4.13 -3.76
CA VAL A 190 20.40 -5.22 -4.69
C VAL A 190 20.97 -5.09 -6.09
N MET A 191 21.39 -3.89 -6.48
CA MET A 191 21.86 -3.60 -7.84
C MET A 191 22.94 -2.50 -7.83
N HIS A 192 23.83 -2.55 -8.82
CA HIS A 192 24.93 -1.60 -9.02
C HIS A 192 24.97 -1.14 -10.48
N GLN A 193 24.77 0.15 -10.73
CA GLN A 193 25.14 0.81 -11.98
C GLN A 193 26.65 1.06 -11.97
N TYR A 194 27.37 0.28 -12.78
CA TYR A 194 28.83 0.24 -12.78
C TYR A 194 29.46 1.06 -13.93
N SER A 195 28.66 1.47 -14.91
CA SER A 195 29.12 2.33 -16.00
C SER A 195 27.98 3.22 -16.50
N HIS A 196 28.31 4.45 -16.91
CA HIS A 196 27.42 5.36 -17.64
C HIS A 196 27.90 5.61 -19.09
N THR A 197 28.91 4.87 -19.53
CA THR A 197 29.56 5.01 -20.84
C THR A 197 29.64 3.68 -21.57
N GLY A 198 28.72 2.76 -21.26
CA GLY A 198 28.62 1.47 -21.94
C GLY A 198 28.41 1.64 -23.44
N ARG A 199 28.78 0.61 -24.20
CA ARG A 199 28.50 0.48 -25.64
C ARG A 199 27.93 -0.90 -25.90
N LEU A 200 26.68 -0.95 -26.35
CA LEU A 200 25.99 -2.21 -26.66
C LEU A 200 25.43 -2.17 -28.08
N PRO A 201 25.47 -3.29 -28.82
CA PRO A 201 24.76 -3.38 -30.09
C PRO A 201 23.28 -3.06 -29.90
N GLY A 202 22.75 -2.20 -30.77
CA GLY A 202 21.36 -1.76 -30.72
C GLY A 202 21.09 -0.46 -29.95
N VAL A 203 22.08 0.08 -29.23
CA VAL A 203 21.99 1.42 -28.63
C VAL A 203 23.00 2.34 -29.32
N GLU A 204 22.54 3.51 -29.78
CA GLU A 204 23.42 4.53 -30.32
C GLU A 204 23.97 5.40 -29.19
N GLY A 205 25.30 5.45 -29.05
CA GLY A 205 25.96 6.23 -28.01
C GLY A 205 26.07 5.50 -26.67
N ASP A 206 26.13 6.29 -25.59
CA ASP A 206 26.38 5.83 -24.23
C ASP A 206 25.11 5.22 -23.61
N VAL A 207 25.31 4.09 -22.94
CA VAL A 207 24.25 3.40 -22.18
C VAL A 207 24.76 3.04 -20.80
N ASP A 208 23.89 3.18 -19.82
CA ASP A 208 24.18 2.83 -18.44
C ASP A 208 24.13 1.29 -18.29
N LEU A 209 25.07 0.74 -17.53
CA LEU A 209 25.24 -0.70 -17.36
C LEU A 209 25.09 -1.10 -15.90
N ASP A 210 24.27 -2.13 -15.68
CA ASP A 210 23.89 -2.60 -14.36
C ASP A 210 24.22 -4.07 -14.13
N ALA A 211 24.49 -4.40 -12.87
CA ALA A 211 24.62 -5.76 -12.40
C ALA A 211 23.89 -5.93 -11.07
N LEU A 212 23.29 -7.10 -10.86
CA LEU A 212 22.77 -7.46 -9.54
C LEU A 212 23.93 -7.73 -8.58
N MET A 213 23.72 -7.40 -7.31
CA MET A 213 24.69 -7.69 -6.25
C MET A 213 24.87 -9.20 -6.08
N PRO A 214 26.04 -9.68 -5.61
CA PRO A 214 26.27 -11.10 -5.38
C PRO A 214 25.17 -11.75 -4.52
N GLY A 215 24.61 -12.86 -4.99
CA GLY A 215 23.54 -13.59 -4.29
C GLY A 215 22.13 -13.08 -4.56
N VAL A 216 21.96 -11.93 -5.21
CA VAL A 216 20.66 -11.41 -5.63
C VAL A 216 20.27 -12.01 -6.97
N ARG A 217 19.08 -12.58 -7.03
CA ARG A 217 18.49 -13.16 -8.26
C ARG A 217 17.55 -12.14 -8.88
N LEU A 218 17.33 -12.24 -10.19
CA LEU A 218 16.38 -11.40 -10.90
C LEU A 218 14.97 -11.43 -10.27
N ALA A 219 14.54 -12.60 -9.79
CA ALA A 219 13.26 -12.77 -9.08
C ALA A 219 13.16 -11.95 -7.78
N ASP A 220 14.29 -11.68 -7.11
CA ASP A 220 14.31 -10.94 -5.84
C ASP A 220 14.06 -9.44 -6.04
N ILE A 221 14.20 -8.96 -7.29
CA ILE A 221 13.88 -7.58 -7.70
C ILE A 221 12.73 -7.50 -8.72
N THR A 222 11.95 -8.58 -8.86
CA THR A 222 10.78 -8.65 -9.74
C THR A 222 9.51 -8.62 -8.88
N LEU A 223 8.57 -7.75 -9.22
CA LEU A 223 7.21 -7.76 -8.70
C LEU A 223 6.62 -9.13 -8.96
N GLN A 224 6.34 -9.84 -7.87
CA GLN A 224 5.66 -11.12 -7.96
C GLN A 224 4.19 -10.86 -8.28
N ALA A 225 3.52 -11.87 -8.83
CA ALA A 225 2.06 -11.88 -8.82
C ALA A 225 1.59 -11.57 -7.40
N GLN A 226 0.73 -10.56 -7.23
CA GLN A 226 -0.14 -10.57 -6.06
C GLN A 226 -0.97 -11.85 -6.20
N GLY A 227 -0.53 -12.90 -5.49
CA GLY A 227 -0.90 -14.30 -5.72
C GLY A 227 0.25 -15.31 -5.86
N GLY A 228 1.53 -14.90 -5.74
CA GLY A 228 2.71 -15.74 -5.95
C GLY A 228 3.71 -15.86 -4.78
N ASN A 229 3.59 -15.04 -3.74
CA ASN A 229 4.21 -15.31 -2.44
C ASN A 229 3.08 -15.42 -1.44
N MET A 230 2.66 -16.66 -1.18
CA MET A 230 1.76 -17.01 -0.08
C MET A 230 2.15 -16.16 1.14
N VAL A 231 1.32 -15.19 1.54
CA VAL A 231 1.67 -14.26 2.61
C VAL A 231 1.49 -14.99 3.94
N TRP A 232 2.59 -15.28 4.62
CA TRP A 232 2.59 -15.96 5.92
C TRP A 232 3.10 -15.02 7.00
N LEU A 233 2.47 -15.07 8.18
CA LEU A 233 3.01 -14.44 9.38
C LEU A 233 4.39 -15.04 9.69
N PRO A 234 5.46 -14.23 9.88
CA PRO A 234 6.82 -14.73 10.08
C PRO A 234 6.97 -15.71 11.25
N LYS A 235 6.20 -15.50 12.33
CA LYS A 235 6.25 -16.32 13.55
C LYS A 235 5.30 -17.52 13.52
N ALA A 236 4.38 -17.60 12.56
CA ALA A 236 3.37 -18.65 12.54
C ALA A 236 3.94 -19.97 12.04
N LYS A 237 3.60 -21.05 12.75
CA LYS A 237 3.83 -22.41 12.28
C LYS A 237 2.84 -22.71 11.16
N ARG A 238 3.35 -23.02 9.97
CA ARG A 238 2.52 -23.41 8.83
C ARG A 238 1.99 -24.83 9.04
N VAL A 239 0.67 -25.01 8.95
CA VAL A 239 0.04 -26.32 9.11
C VAL A 239 -0.84 -26.62 7.90
N ASN A 240 -0.55 -27.73 7.23
CA ASN A 240 -1.34 -28.21 6.11
C ASN A 240 -2.46 -29.14 6.62
N LEU A 241 -3.72 -28.74 6.41
CA LEU A 241 -4.93 -29.46 6.79
C LEU A 241 -5.61 -30.21 5.63
N GLY A 242 -5.01 -30.24 4.43
CA GLY A 242 -5.52 -30.98 3.27
C GLY A 242 -5.84 -30.10 2.06
N ALA A 243 -6.69 -30.59 1.14
CA ALA A 243 -6.89 -29.98 -0.19
C ALA A 243 -7.47 -28.54 -0.18
N ASN A 244 -8.11 -28.11 0.91
CA ASN A 244 -8.77 -26.80 1.04
C ASN A 244 -7.90 -25.72 1.72
N VAL A 245 -6.58 -25.90 1.84
CA VAL A 245 -5.69 -24.90 2.49
C VAL A 245 -5.06 -23.89 1.53
N ALA A 246 -5.26 -24.05 0.22
CA ALA A 246 -4.70 -23.13 -0.76
C ALA A 246 -5.38 -21.74 -0.72
N GLY A 247 -6.64 -21.69 -0.27
CA GLY A 247 -7.50 -20.52 -0.39
C GLY A 247 -7.82 -20.15 -1.85
N GLY A 248 -8.77 -19.25 -2.06
CA GLY A 248 -9.04 -18.68 -3.37
C GLY A 248 -8.56 -17.22 -3.49
N PRO A 249 -8.61 -16.63 -4.69
CA PRO A 249 -8.26 -15.22 -4.87
C PRO A 249 -9.32 -14.30 -4.26
N TYR A 250 -8.90 -13.20 -3.63
CA TYR A 250 -9.84 -12.15 -3.22
C TYR A 250 -10.40 -11.40 -4.43
N ASP A 251 -11.63 -10.89 -4.31
CA ASP A 251 -12.25 -9.99 -5.28
C ASP A 251 -11.62 -8.60 -5.27
N ASP A 252 -11.25 -8.10 -4.08
CA ASP A 252 -10.64 -6.79 -3.88
C ASP A 252 -9.78 -6.76 -2.62
N VAL A 253 -8.51 -6.37 -2.78
CA VAL A 253 -7.51 -6.29 -1.69
C VAL A 253 -7.33 -4.88 -1.10
N ARG A 254 -8.15 -3.90 -1.47
CA ARG A 254 -8.01 -2.50 -1.01
C ARG A 254 -8.54 -2.25 0.39
N LYS A 255 -9.35 -3.16 0.94
CA LYS A 255 -10.10 -2.99 2.20
C LYS A 255 -9.81 -4.15 3.16
N PRO A 256 -8.57 -4.27 3.65
CA PRO A 256 -8.19 -5.33 4.57
C PRO A 256 -9.02 -5.25 5.85
N LYS A 257 -9.41 -6.42 6.35
CA LYS A 257 -10.18 -6.54 7.58
C LYS A 257 -9.88 -7.86 8.28
N VAL A 258 -10.07 -7.89 9.59
CA VAL A 258 -9.88 -9.08 10.43
C VAL A 258 -11.22 -9.49 11.01
N CYS A 259 -11.59 -10.76 10.80
CA CYS A 259 -12.72 -11.39 11.45
C CYS A 259 -12.27 -12.29 12.59
N TRP A 260 -12.65 -11.91 13.80
CA TRP A 260 -12.32 -12.60 15.02
C TRP A 260 -13.34 -13.68 15.35
N HIS A 261 -12.84 -14.86 15.67
CA HIS A 261 -13.59 -16.03 16.10
C HIS A 261 -13.01 -16.58 17.40
N PHE A 262 -13.85 -17.28 18.16
CA PHE A 262 -13.40 -18.05 19.33
C PHE A 262 -13.82 -19.50 19.15
N THR A 263 -12.86 -20.39 19.33
CA THR A 263 -12.98 -21.83 19.05
C THR A 263 -14.03 -22.60 19.88
N GLN A 264 -14.61 -21.98 20.92
CA GLN A 264 -15.44 -22.62 21.94
C GLN A 264 -14.75 -23.82 22.60
N GLY A 265 -13.42 -23.74 22.74
CA GLY A 265 -12.57 -24.82 23.23
C GLY A 265 -11.37 -24.32 24.02
N SER A 266 -10.66 -25.25 24.64
CA SER A 266 -9.53 -24.97 25.55
C SER A 266 -8.15 -25.25 24.96
N SER A 267 -8.06 -25.69 23.69
CA SER A 267 -6.78 -25.94 23.03
C SER A 267 -6.88 -25.80 21.52
N LEU A 268 -5.77 -25.39 20.90
CA LEU A 268 -5.67 -25.26 19.44
C LEU A 268 -5.77 -26.62 18.74
N ALA A 269 -5.19 -27.67 19.34
CA ALA A 269 -5.28 -29.03 18.82
C ALA A 269 -6.73 -29.54 18.73
N GLY A 270 -7.57 -29.23 19.72
CA GLY A 270 -9.00 -29.56 19.70
C GLY A 270 -9.75 -28.77 18.63
N ALA A 271 -9.47 -27.48 18.51
CA ALA A 271 -10.09 -26.61 17.51
C ALA A 271 -9.75 -27.03 16.07
N ARG A 272 -8.49 -27.44 15.83
CA ARG A 272 -8.00 -27.87 14.51
C ARG A 272 -8.85 -28.97 13.89
N ALA A 273 -9.32 -29.91 14.70
CA ALA A 273 -10.18 -31.00 14.21
C ALA A 273 -11.55 -30.48 13.73
N ALA A 274 -12.08 -29.41 14.34
CA ALA A 274 -13.39 -28.86 14.03
C ALA A 274 -13.40 -28.07 12.71
N PHE A 275 -12.38 -27.25 12.46
CA PHE A 275 -12.31 -26.42 11.25
C PHE A 275 -11.48 -27.03 10.11
N ALA A 276 -10.96 -28.26 10.23
CA ALA A 276 -10.08 -28.83 9.20
C ALA A 276 -10.69 -28.86 7.79
N ALA A 277 -12.01 -29.05 7.68
CA ALA A 277 -12.72 -29.04 6.40
C ALA A 277 -12.84 -27.62 5.77
N TYR A 278 -12.88 -26.61 6.63
CA TYR A 278 -13.13 -25.20 6.32
C TYR A 278 -12.16 -24.33 7.12
N PRO A 279 -10.86 -24.36 6.79
CA PRO A 279 -9.83 -23.79 7.63
C PRO A 279 -9.95 -22.26 7.67
N PRO A 280 -9.73 -21.62 8.84
CA PRO A 280 -9.51 -20.18 8.91
C PRO A 280 -8.11 -19.84 8.36
N HIS A 281 -7.74 -18.56 8.37
CA HIS A 281 -6.35 -18.20 8.07
C HIS A 281 -5.43 -18.61 9.22
N ILE A 282 -5.81 -18.24 10.45
CA ILE A 282 -4.96 -18.33 11.63
C ILE A 282 -5.71 -19.02 12.76
N GLY A 283 -5.00 -19.87 13.51
CA GLY A 283 -5.43 -20.34 14.82
C GLY A 283 -4.40 -19.97 15.88
N TYR A 284 -4.85 -19.42 17.00
CA TYR A 284 -3.97 -18.84 18.02
C TYR A 284 -4.43 -19.17 19.44
N ASP A 285 -3.49 -19.63 20.26
CA ASP A 285 -3.70 -19.80 21.70
C ASP A 285 -2.96 -18.69 22.48
N PRO A 286 -3.67 -17.68 23.04
CA PRO A 286 -3.02 -16.56 23.72
C PRO A 286 -2.37 -16.95 25.06
N LYS A 287 -2.69 -18.13 25.60
CA LYS A 287 -2.10 -18.65 26.84
C LYS A 287 -0.76 -19.33 26.60
N THR A 288 -0.65 -20.10 25.52
CA THR A 288 0.58 -20.82 25.17
C THR A 288 1.42 -20.10 24.11
N ARG A 289 0.85 -19.06 23.48
CA ARG A 289 1.36 -18.37 22.28
C ARG A 289 1.61 -19.32 21.11
N GLU A 290 0.89 -20.45 21.06
CA GLU A 290 0.90 -21.33 19.90
C GLU A 290 0.17 -20.61 18.76
N LEU A 291 0.92 -20.26 17.71
CA LEU A 291 0.44 -19.55 16.53
C LEU A 291 0.58 -20.46 15.30
N GLU A 292 -0.55 -20.88 14.75
CA GLU A 292 -0.61 -21.67 13.52
C GLU A 292 -1.31 -20.89 12.41
N GLN A 293 -0.80 -21.04 11.19
CA GLN A 293 -1.45 -20.50 10.00
C GLN A 293 -1.71 -21.62 9.00
N TYR A 294 -2.91 -21.62 8.43
CA TYR A 294 -3.41 -22.67 7.55
C TYR A 294 -3.58 -22.17 6.12
N VAL A 295 -4.08 -20.94 5.94
CA VAL A 295 -4.29 -20.30 4.64
C VAL A 295 -3.42 -19.03 4.54
N PRO A 296 -2.78 -18.77 3.39
CA PRO A 296 -2.03 -17.54 3.15
C PRO A 296 -2.91 -16.29 3.28
N LEU A 297 -2.35 -15.18 3.75
CA LEU A 297 -3.09 -13.92 3.91
C LEU A 297 -3.39 -13.22 2.58
N ASP A 298 -2.83 -13.65 1.46
CA ASP A 298 -3.16 -13.17 0.11
C ASP A 298 -4.23 -14.02 -0.59
N ARG A 299 -4.88 -14.92 0.15
CA ARG A 299 -5.93 -15.82 -0.34
C ARG A 299 -7.07 -15.86 0.66
N HIS A 300 -8.32 -15.82 0.20
CA HIS A 300 -9.42 -16.00 1.13
C HIS A 300 -9.47 -17.42 1.70
N SER A 301 -9.94 -17.53 2.94
CA SER A 301 -10.25 -18.79 3.60
C SER A 301 -11.71 -19.19 3.36
N TYR A 302 -12.14 -20.30 3.96
CA TYR A 302 -13.45 -20.91 3.71
C TYR A 302 -14.31 -21.02 4.97
N ALA A 303 -14.00 -20.24 6.00
CA ALA A 303 -14.61 -20.38 7.32
C ALA A 303 -15.93 -19.58 7.48
N PHE A 304 -16.38 -18.84 6.45
CA PHE A 304 -17.77 -18.38 6.38
C PHE A 304 -18.63 -19.38 5.61
N PHE A 305 -19.87 -19.58 6.05
CA PHE A 305 -20.84 -20.38 5.29
C PHE A 305 -21.42 -19.60 4.09
N ASN A 306 -21.22 -18.28 4.06
CA ASN A 306 -21.70 -17.37 3.04
C ASN A 306 -20.57 -17.04 2.05
N GLY A 307 -20.52 -17.76 0.93
CA GLY A 307 -19.42 -17.67 -0.04
C GLY A 307 -19.16 -16.26 -0.58
N GLU A 308 -20.17 -15.39 -0.70
CA GLU A 308 -19.96 -13.99 -1.12
C GLU A 308 -19.21 -13.14 -0.07
N ALA A 309 -19.21 -13.56 1.19
CA ALA A 309 -18.44 -12.90 2.24
C ALA A 309 -17.01 -13.47 2.35
N ASP A 310 -16.77 -14.71 1.89
CA ASP A 310 -15.42 -15.29 1.90
C ASP A 310 -14.50 -14.58 0.90
N ASP A 311 -15.00 -14.18 -0.28
CA ASP A 311 -14.18 -13.59 -1.35
C ASP A 311 -13.69 -12.15 -1.04
N GLU A 312 -14.19 -11.54 0.03
CA GLU A 312 -13.73 -10.25 0.56
C GLU A 312 -12.35 -10.36 1.22
N TYR A 313 -11.56 -9.28 1.27
CA TYR A 313 -10.23 -9.29 1.92
C TYR A 313 -10.29 -9.34 3.46
N ILE A 314 -10.79 -10.47 3.98
CA ILE A 314 -10.99 -10.79 5.39
C ILE A 314 -10.00 -11.87 5.83
N ILE A 315 -9.20 -11.55 6.84
CA ILE A 315 -8.40 -12.53 7.57
C ILE A 315 -9.23 -13.10 8.72
N GLN A 316 -9.51 -14.40 8.66
CA GLN A 316 -10.28 -15.13 9.66
C GLN A 316 -9.33 -15.72 10.71
N ILE A 317 -9.51 -15.32 11.98
CA ILE A 317 -8.67 -15.74 13.11
C ILE A 317 -9.50 -16.50 14.13
N GLU A 318 -9.06 -17.71 14.49
CA GLU A 318 -9.62 -18.53 15.57
C GLU A 318 -8.78 -18.40 16.85
N VAL A 319 -9.32 -17.75 17.87
CA VAL A 319 -8.67 -17.63 19.18
C VAL A 319 -9.16 -18.74 20.11
N VAL A 320 -8.21 -19.45 20.75
CA VAL A 320 -8.55 -20.48 21.74
C VAL A 320 -9.25 -19.84 22.95
N GLY A 321 -10.44 -20.33 23.28
CA GLY A 321 -11.26 -19.82 24.37
C GLY A 321 -12.76 -19.91 24.08
N PHE A 322 -13.54 -19.33 24.99
CA PHE A 322 -15.00 -19.27 24.92
C PHE A 322 -15.48 -17.84 24.73
N SER A 323 -16.38 -17.59 23.77
CA SER A 323 -16.92 -16.25 23.49
C SER A 323 -17.61 -15.62 24.70
N GLU A 324 -18.23 -16.43 25.55
CA GLU A 324 -18.88 -15.96 26.77
C GLU A 324 -17.88 -15.36 27.76
N GLN A 325 -16.63 -15.80 27.71
CA GLN A 325 -15.55 -15.39 28.60
C GLN A 325 -14.54 -14.45 27.94
N ALA A 326 -14.75 -14.07 26.67
CA ALA A 326 -13.79 -13.22 25.94
C ALA A 326 -13.52 -11.87 26.62
N HIS A 327 -14.52 -11.34 27.35
CA HIS A 327 -14.40 -10.11 28.15
C HIS A 327 -13.58 -10.29 29.44
N LEU A 328 -13.31 -11.53 29.86
CA LEU A 328 -12.56 -11.88 31.07
C LEU A 328 -11.10 -12.24 30.76
N MET A 329 -10.68 -12.12 29.50
CA MET A 329 -9.31 -12.38 29.09
C MET A 329 -8.33 -11.50 29.89
N SER A 330 -7.27 -12.09 30.44
CA SER A 330 -6.26 -11.35 31.20
C SER A 330 -5.53 -10.33 30.33
N ASP A 331 -4.98 -9.30 30.97
CA ASP A 331 -4.22 -8.26 30.29
C ASP A 331 -2.96 -8.81 29.61
N GLU A 332 -2.36 -9.88 30.17
CA GLU A 332 -1.26 -10.61 29.54
C GLU A 332 -1.69 -11.27 28.23
N HIS A 333 -2.85 -11.96 28.22
CA HIS A 333 -3.37 -12.58 27.01
C HIS A 333 -3.78 -11.54 25.96
N VAL A 334 -4.31 -10.39 26.39
CA VAL A 334 -4.58 -9.24 25.52
C VAL A 334 -3.28 -8.74 24.89
N GLN A 335 -2.21 -8.55 25.67
CA GLN A 335 -0.90 -8.14 25.14
C GLN A 335 -0.32 -9.17 24.17
N ASN A 336 -0.44 -10.47 24.48
CA ASN A 336 0.01 -11.53 23.59
C ASN A 336 -0.72 -11.51 22.23
N ILE A 337 -1.99 -11.06 22.18
CA ILE A 337 -2.72 -10.87 20.92
C ILE A 337 -2.17 -9.66 20.14
N VAL A 338 -1.82 -8.57 20.83
CA VAL A 338 -1.19 -7.40 20.20
C VAL A 338 0.10 -7.81 19.50
N ASP A 339 1.03 -8.40 20.25
CA ASP A 339 2.40 -8.68 19.81
C ASP A 339 2.49 -9.74 18.68
N ASP A 340 1.59 -10.72 18.69
CA ASP A 340 1.68 -11.89 17.81
C ASP A 340 0.67 -11.88 16.66
N LEU A 341 -0.41 -11.10 16.76
CA LEU A 341 -1.45 -11.03 15.75
C LEU A 341 -1.65 -9.61 15.22
N VAL A 342 -2.02 -8.65 16.07
CA VAL A 342 -2.46 -7.33 15.58
C VAL A 342 -1.30 -6.58 14.94
N ASP A 343 -0.19 -6.35 15.64
CA ASP A 343 0.92 -5.57 15.06
C ASP A 343 1.49 -6.23 13.79
N PRO A 344 1.72 -7.57 13.73
CA PRO A 344 2.17 -8.21 12.50
C PRO A 344 1.17 -8.11 11.34
N LEU A 345 -0.14 -8.18 11.61
CA LEU A 345 -1.16 -8.06 10.58
C LEU A 345 -1.29 -6.62 10.07
N GLU A 346 -1.26 -5.63 10.96
CA GLU A 346 -1.20 -4.21 10.59
C GLU A 346 0.02 -3.94 9.71
N GLU A 347 1.19 -4.47 10.08
CA GLU A 347 2.44 -4.33 9.31
C GLU A 347 2.35 -5.00 7.92
N LEU A 348 1.85 -6.23 7.87
CA LEU A 348 1.88 -7.06 6.65
C LEU A 348 0.78 -6.69 5.65
N ILE A 349 -0.44 -6.51 6.13
CA ILE A 349 -1.62 -6.35 5.28
C ILE A 349 -2.27 -4.97 5.39
N GLY A 350 -1.84 -4.11 6.32
CA GLY A 350 -2.33 -2.74 6.43
C GLY A 350 -3.78 -2.63 6.90
N VAL A 351 -4.25 -3.59 7.72
CA VAL A 351 -5.56 -3.45 8.37
C VAL A 351 -5.55 -2.24 9.29
N PRO A 352 -6.53 -1.32 9.21
CA PRO A 352 -6.56 -0.15 10.08
C PRO A 352 -7.10 -0.52 11.49
N PRO A 353 -6.67 0.18 12.55
CA PRO A 353 -7.13 -0.03 13.93
C PRO A 353 -8.54 0.56 14.16
N VAL A 354 -9.49 0.14 13.34
CA VAL A 354 -10.89 0.60 13.37
C VAL A 354 -11.79 -0.56 13.74
N VAL A 355 -12.62 -0.39 14.76
CA VAL A 355 -13.64 -1.38 15.13
C VAL A 355 -14.93 -1.10 14.35
N ILE A 356 -15.60 -2.17 13.89
CA ILE A 356 -16.91 -2.06 13.25
C ILE A 356 -17.89 -1.29 14.13
N ARG A 357 -18.73 -0.45 13.52
CA ARG A 357 -19.59 0.54 14.22
C ARG A 357 -20.48 -0.03 15.34
N HIS A 358 -20.82 -1.32 15.27
CA HIS A 358 -21.68 -1.96 16.27
C HIS A 358 -20.92 -2.36 17.54
N GLY A 359 -19.59 -2.41 17.50
CA GLY A 359 -18.75 -2.94 18.57
C GLY A 359 -19.00 -4.43 18.82
N PHE A 360 -18.18 -5.04 19.68
CA PHE A 360 -18.28 -6.47 19.98
C PHE A 360 -19.23 -6.70 21.15
N ARG A 361 -20.28 -7.50 20.94
CA ARG A 361 -21.38 -7.71 21.90
C ARG A 361 -21.34 -9.07 22.54
N GLY A 362 -21.73 -9.13 23.82
CA GLY A 362 -21.78 -10.36 24.61
C GLY A 362 -23.20 -10.79 24.97
N ALA A 363 -23.32 -12.03 25.46
CA ALA A 363 -24.56 -12.53 26.02
C ALA A 363 -25.06 -11.63 27.18
N GLY A 364 -26.38 -11.51 27.30
CA GLY A 364 -27.00 -10.72 28.37
C GLY A 364 -27.14 -9.21 28.11
N GLU A 365 -26.69 -8.70 26.95
CA GLU A 365 -26.85 -7.28 26.57
C GLU A 365 -28.24 -6.93 26.00
N GLY A 366 -29.24 -7.81 26.17
CA GLY A 366 -30.60 -7.59 25.68
C GLY A 366 -30.77 -7.68 24.15
N ILE A 367 -29.73 -8.14 23.44
CA ILE A 367 -29.71 -8.32 22.00
C ILE A 367 -29.67 -9.83 21.70
N VAL A 368 -30.48 -10.28 20.74
CA VAL A 368 -30.38 -11.64 20.20
C VAL A 368 -29.19 -11.68 19.24
N LEU A 369 -28.05 -12.20 19.70
CA LEU A 369 -26.80 -12.22 18.93
C LEU A 369 -26.68 -13.40 17.96
N ALA A 370 -27.17 -14.58 18.37
CA ALA A 370 -27.07 -15.80 17.59
C ALA A 370 -28.24 -15.95 16.59
N SER A 371 -28.37 -14.98 15.67
CA SER A 371 -29.41 -14.98 14.65
C SER A 371 -28.96 -14.21 13.40
N PRO A 372 -29.26 -14.69 12.18
CA PRO A 372 -29.07 -13.91 10.94
C PRO A 372 -29.81 -12.56 10.94
N SER A 373 -30.83 -12.41 11.77
CA SER A 373 -31.60 -11.17 11.93
C SER A 373 -31.12 -10.30 13.10
N SER A 374 -29.96 -10.58 13.68
CA SER A 374 -29.43 -9.78 14.79
C SER A 374 -29.21 -8.33 14.33
N PRO A 375 -29.54 -7.30 15.14
CA PRO A 375 -29.44 -5.90 14.74
C PRO A 375 -27.99 -5.41 14.55
N ILE A 376 -26.99 -6.24 14.87
CA ILE A 376 -25.57 -5.96 14.66
C ILE A 376 -25.00 -6.64 13.39
N ARG A 377 -25.82 -7.41 12.66
CA ARG A 377 -25.46 -7.90 11.34
C ARG A 377 -25.36 -6.72 10.38
N ILE A 378 -24.26 -6.64 9.65
CA ILE A 378 -24.11 -5.68 8.57
C ILE A 378 -24.57 -6.29 7.26
N SER A 379 -24.82 -5.45 6.26
CA SER A 379 -25.06 -5.90 4.89
C SER A 379 -23.76 -6.28 4.18
N LEU A 380 -23.85 -7.00 3.05
CA LEU A 380 -22.68 -7.28 2.20
C LEU A 380 -22.04 -6.00 1.64
N GLU A 381 -22.85 -4.98 1.33
CA GLU A 381 -22.34 -3.68 0.89
C GLU A 381 -21.54 -2.98 2.00
N GLU A 382 -22.04 -3.01 3.23
CA GLU A 382 -21.30 -2.47 4.38
C GLU A 382 -20.03 -3.29 4.67
N LEU A 383 -20.05 -4.61 4.48
CA LEU A 383 -18.87 -5.46 4.61
C LEU A 383 -17.80 -5.12 3.56
N ARG A 384 -18.21 -4.85 2.31
CA ARG A 384 -17.33 -4.44 1.21
C ARG A 384 -16.61 -3.13 1.49
N GLU A 385 -17.36 -2.14 1.96
CA GLU A 385 -16.83 -0.79 2.22
C GLU A 385 -15.99 -0.70 3.50
N PHE A 386 -16.23 -1.59 4.46
CA PHE A 386 -15.54 -1.61 5.73
C PHE A 386 -14.07 -2.03 5.59
N SER A 387 -13.21 -1.48 6.45
CA SER A 387 -11.82 -1.92 6.63
C SER A 387 -11.51 -1.78 8.12
N GLY A 388 -10.97 -2.84 8.74
CA GLY A 388 -10.71 -2.88 10.18
C GLY A 388 -11.11 -4.20 10.84
N HIS A 389 -11.50 -4.16 12.11
CA HIS A 389 -11.73 -5.33 12.96
C HIS A 389 -13.23 -5.55 13.20
N LEU A 390 -13.69 -6.77 12.94
CA LEU A 390 -15.05 -7.23 13.19
C LEU A 390 -15.05 -8.65 13.76
N GLY A 391 -16.13 -9.05 14.42
CA GLY A 391 -16.37 -10.44 14.83
C GLY A 391 -17.34 -11.17 13.90
N HIS A 392 -17.40 -12.50 13.96
CA HIS A 392 -18.38 -13.30 13.20
C HIS A 392 -19.82 -12.83 13.44
N GLN A 393 -20.13 -12.35 14.64
CA GLN A 393 -21.41 -11.73 15.02
C GLN A 393 -21.84 -10.53 14.14
N HIS A 394 -21.02 -10.04 13.22
CA HIS A 394 -21.39 -8.99 12.27
C HIS A 394 -21.63 -9.54 10.87
N ILE A 395 -21.17 -10.75 10.55
CA ILE A 395 -21.14 -11.31 9.19
C ILE A 395 -22.57 -11.50 8.65
N PRO A 396 -22.88 -10.99 7.44
CA PRO A 396 -24.21 -11.09 6.86
C PRO A 396 -24.68 -12.54 6.68
N GLY A 397 -25.93 -12.82 7.04
CA GLY A 397 -26.60 -14.10 6.75
C GLY A 397 -26.26 -15.26 7.68
N ASP A 398 -25.33 -15.10 8.62
CA ASP A 398 -24.94 -16.14 9.58
C ASP A 398 -25.62 -15.98 10.95
N GLY A 399 -25.82 -17.08 11.69
CA GLY A 399 -26.39 -17.14 13.03
C GLY A 399 -25.37 -17.21 14.17
N HIS A 400 -24.07 -17.17 13.90
CA HIS A 400 -23.01 -17.24 14.90
C HIS A 400 -22.86 -15.93 15.70
N TRP A 401 -22.43 -16.01 16.95
CA TRP A 401 -22.34 -14.86 17.87
C TRP A 401 -20.92 -14.61 18.41
N ASP A 402 -19.98 -15.45 18.03
CA ASP A 402 -18.58 -15.27 18.37
C ASP A 402 -18.04 -13.98 17.72
N PRO A 403 -17.03 -13.36 18.34
CA PRO A 403 -16.28 -13.81 19.50
C PRO A 403 -16.88 -13.35 20.83
N GLY A 404 -18.16 -12.95 20.86
CA GLY A 404 -18.77 -12.34 22.05
C GLY A 404 -18.19 -10.95 22.34
N LYS A 405 -18.12 -10.57 23.62
CA LYS A 405 -17.62 -9.26 24.07
C LYS A 405 -16.09 -9.26 24.19
N PHE A 406 -15.40 -9.61 23.11
CA PHE A 406 -13.94 -9.53 23.07
C PHE A 406 -13.47 -8.08 23.23
N ARG A 407 -12.43 -7.86 24.05
CA ARG A 407 -11.87 -6.54 24.40
C ARG A 407 -11.07 -5.90 23.24
N ILE A 408 -11.58 -5.95 22.00
CA ILE A 408 -10.86 -5.49 20.80
C ILE A 408 -10.45 -4.02 20.88
N ASP A 409 -11.28 -3.14 21.46
CA ASP A 409 -10.95 -1.73 21.63
C ASP A 409 -9.67 -1.53 22.47
N GLU A 410 -9.46 -2.40 23.46
CA GLU A 410 -8.27 -2.36 24.29
C GLU A 410 -7.05 -2.97 23.59
N VAL A 411 -7.24 -4.06 22.85
CA VAL A 411 -6.19 -4.62 21.99
C VAL A 411 -5.66 -3.54 21.05
N LEU A 412 -6.54 -2.81 20.37
CA LEU A 412 -6.14 -1.77 19.42
C LEU A 412 -5.50 -0.56 20.12
N LYS A 413 -6.00 -0.12 21.27
CA LYS A 413 -5.36 0.96 22.05
C LYS A 413 -3.92 0.62 22.44
N ARG A 414 -3.67 -0.62 22.87
CA ARG A 414 -2.32 -1.07 23.22
C ARG A 414 -1.40 -1.15 22.02
N SER A 415 -1.90 -1.64 20.88
CA SER A 415 -1.15 -1.64 19.61
C SER A 415 -0.74 -0.22 19.18
N GLN A 416 -1.62 0.77 19.38
CA GLN A 416 -1.32 2.18 19.10
C GLN A 416 -0.46 2.87 20.18
N GLY A 417 -0.05 2.16 21.23
CA GLY A 417 0.82 2.68 22.30
C GLY A 417 0.14 3.61 23.30
N GLU A 418 -1.19 3.50 23.47
CA GLU A 418 -2.00 4.45 24.24
C GLU A 418 -2.36 4.04 25.70
N ASP A 419 -1.70 3.03 26.32
CA ASP A 419 -2.04 2.61 27.70
C ASP A 419 -1.06 3.12 28.81
N ASP A 420 -1.65 3.94 29.69
CA ASP A 420 -1.42 4.22 31.12
C ASP A 420 -0.03 4.69 31.64
N MET A 421 0.14 6.01 31.66
CA MET A 421 1.05 6.74 32.55
C MET A 421 0.66 6.51 34.02
N SER A 422 1.26 5.53 34.67
CA SER A 422 1.17 5.37 36.13
C SER A 422 1.71 6.61 36.86
N TRP A 423 0.86 7.23 37.68
CA TRP A 423 1.10 8.46 38.44
C TRP A 423 2.09 8.33 39.61
N ASP A 424 3.40 8.24 39.36
CA ASP A 424 4.37 8.27 40.47
C ASP A 424 5.70 8.98 40.14
N THR A 425 5.62 10.19 39.59
CA THR A 425 6.80 11.09 39.57
C THR A 425 6.38 12.55 39.81
N PRO A 426 7.00 13.28 40.77
CA PRO A 426 6.56 14.63 41.11
C PRO A 426 6.76 15.58 39.92
N ILE A 427 5.67 16.21 39.49
CA ILE A 427 5.69 17.27 38.47
C ILE A 427 6.56 18.43 38.99
N PRO A 428 7.59 18.87 38.24
CA PRO A 428 8.31 20.09 38.58
C PRO A 428 7.35 21.27 38.53
N LYS A 429 7.25 22.01 39.64
CA LYS A 429 6.46 23.25 39.72
C LYS A 429 6.90 24.22 38.62
N LEU A 430 6.00 24.52 37.69
CA LEU A 430 6.17 25.63 36.76
C LEU A 430 6.19 26.96 37.55
N PRO A 431 7.07 27.92 37.19
CA PRO A 431 7.16 29.18 37.90
C PRO A 431 5.88 30.00 37.76
N SER A 432 5.46 30.59 38.88
CA SER A 432 4.37 31.55 38.98
C SER A 432 4.75 32.92 38.40
N GLU A 433 3.87 33.43 37.55
CA GLU A 433 3.51 34.83 37.30
C GLU A 433 4.56 35.87 36.81
N ALA A 434 4.17 36.51 35.70
CA ALA A 434 4.27 37.93 35.35
C ALA A 434 5.36 38.41 34.36
N ASP A 435 4.98 38.52 33.08
CA ASP A 435 5.23 39.73 32.28
C ASP A 435 4.06 39.97 31.29
N PRO A 436 3.24 41.02 31.46
CA PRO A 436 2.17 41.37 30.55
C PRO A 436 2.72 42.37 29.52
N ARG A 437 2.96 41.91 28.29
CA ARG A 437 3.03 42.75 27.06
C ARG A 437 3.27 41.88 25.82
N THR A 438 2.19 41.33 25.29
CA THR A 438 1.87 41.25 23.85
C THR A 438 0.57 40.46 23.73
N GLU A 439 -0.50 41.17 23.35
CA GLU A 439 -1.81 40.57 23.10
C GLU A 439 -1.79 39.83 21.77
N ALA A 440 -2.01 38.51 21.81
CA ALA A 440 -2.84 37.80 20.83
C ALA A 440 -3.47 36.59 21.54
N PRO A 441 -4.75 36.26 21.27
CA PRO A 441 -5.54 35.40 22.14
C PRO A 441 -5.15 33.93 22.00
N ALA A 442 -5.33 33.19 23.09
CA ALA A 442 -5.23 31.73 23.20
C ALA A 442 -6.30 30.96 22.37
N GLY A 443 -6.41 31.27 21.08
CA GLY A 443 -7.28 30.63 20.10
C GLY A 443 -6.55 29.98 18.92
N GLU A 444 -5.21 29.99 18.89
CA GLU A 444 -4.44 29.48 17.74
C GLU A 444 -3.51 28.28 18.02
N MET A 445 -3.40 27.78 19.26
CA MET A 445 -2.62 26.57 19.56
C MET A 445 -3.44 25.28 19.69
N LEU A 446 -4.63 25.24 19.09
CA LEU A 446 -5.51 24.05 19.03
C LEU A 446 -6.01 23.74 17.60
N LYS A 447 -5.26 24.14 16.57
CA LYS A 447 -5.62 23.91 15.15
C LYS A 447 -4.89 22.74 14.46
N TRP A 448 -4.14 21.90 15.18
CA TRP A 448 -3.30 20.87 14.54
C TRP A 448 -3.68 19.41 14.82
N THR A 449 -4.89 19.12 15.31
CA THR A 449 -5.33 17.73 15.52
C THR A 449 -6.78 17.50 15.12
N ASN A 450 -7.19 17.91 13.92
CA ASN A 450 -8.27 17.23 13.19
C ASN A 450 -8.40 17.68 11.71
N VAL A 451 -7.66 17.06 10.78
CA VAL A 451 -7.74 17.38 9.34
C VAL A 451 -8.72 16.46 8.58
N ALA A 452 -9.33 15.47 9.25
CA ALA A 452 -10.34 14.60 8.63
C ALA A 452 -11.77 15.18 8.71
N ALA A 453 -12.02 16.14 9.60
CA ALA A 453 -13.38 16.66 9.84
C ALA A 453 -13.79 17.86 8.96
N TRP A 454 -12.91 18.38 8.09
CA TRP A 454 -13.13 19.66 7.37
C TRP A 454 -13.19 19.55 5.83
N LYS A 455 -13.27 18.34 5.23
CA LYS A 455 -13.17 18.18 3.76
C LYS A 455 -14.39 17.55 3.08
N SER A 456 -15.60 18.00 3.42
CA SER A 456 -16.76 17.73 2.54
C SER A 456 -17.84 18.82 2.56
N ALA A 457 -18.12 19.48 3.68
CA ALA A 457 -19.16 20.50 3.73
C ALA A 457 -18.72 21.83 3.09
N ASP A 458 -17.63 22.42 3.58
CA ASP A 458 -17.16 23.75 3.16
C ASP A 458 -16.76 23.83 1.68
N LEU A 459 -16.28 22.71 1.13
CA LEU A 459 -15.81 22.63 -0.25
C LEU A 459 -16.96 22.41 -1.24
N VAL A 460 -17.99 21.66 -0.83
CA VAL A 460 -19.26 21.56 -1.58
C VAL A 460 -20.00 22.89 -1.55
N GLU A 461 -20.01 23.57 -0.40
CA GLU A 461 -20.59 24.91 -0.25
C GLU A 461 -19.90 25.95 -1.14
N ALA A 462 -18.55 25.94 -1.21
CA ALA A 462 -17.79 26.84 -2.09
C ALA A 462 -18.03 26.60 -3.59
N VAL A 463 -18.24 25.33 -3.99
CA VAL A 463 -18.56 24.97 -5.37
C VAL A 463 -20.00 25.39 -5.73
N ASN A 464 -20.96 25.11 -4.85
CA ASN A 464 -22.37 25.49 -5.04
C ASN A 464 -22.52 27.03 -5.11
N THR A 465 -21.87 27.76 -4.19
CA THR A 465 -21.88 29.24 -4.19
C THR A 465 -21.38 29.84 -5.51
N LYS A 466 -20.42 29.17 -6.16
CA LYS A 466 -19.86 29.63 -7.44
C LYS A 466 -20.75 29.27 -8.63
N LEU A 467 -21.43 28.13 -8.58
CA LEU A 467 -22.48 27.74 -9.53
C LEU A 467 -23.65 28.72 -9.49
N ASP A 468 -24.13 29.06 -8.29
CA ASP A 468 -25.24 29.99 -8.07
C ASP A 468 -24.93 31.40 -8.61
N ALA A 469 -23.71 31.89 -8.39
CA ALA A 469 -23.25 33.20 -8.88
C ALA A 469 -23.12 33.27 -10.41
N LEU A 470 -22.78 32.15 -11.06
CA LEU A 470 -22.64 32.05 -12.52
C LEU A 470 -23.99 31.89 -13.24
N LEU A 471 -24.93 31.21 -12.59
CA LEU A 471 -26.26 30.94 -13.15
C LEU A 471 -27.30 32.00 -12.77
N GLY A 472 -26.98 32.88 -11.82
CA GLY A 472 -27.78 34.05 -11.45
C GLY A 472 -29.11 33.70 -10.77
N ARG A 473 -29.15 32.66 -9.94
CA ARG A 473 -30.37 32.14 -9.29
C ARG A 473 -30.13 31.80 -7.81
N GLU A 474 -31.20 31.67 -7.03
CA GLU A 474 -31.13 31.24 -5.63
C GLU A 474 -30.91 29.71 -5.51
N ALA A 475 -30.08 29.31 -4.54
CA ALA A 475 -29.51 27.97 -4.37
C ALA A 475 -30.54 26.84 -4.15
N GLY A 476 -30.35 25.68 -4.82
CA GLY A 476 -30.88 24.39 -4.32
C GLY A 476 -31.66 23.44 -5.25
N ASP A 477 -31.33 23.32 -6.55
CA ASP A 477 -31.91 22.25 -7.40
C ASP A 477 -30.97 21.05 -7.61
N ILE A 478 -31.57 19.86 -7.68
CA ILE A 478 -31.01 18.57 -7.19
C ILE A 478 -29.93 17.93 -8.09
N ASP A 479 -29.55 18.52 -9.22
CA ASP A 479 -28.54 17.93 -10.13
C ASP A 479 -27.13 18.56 -10.00
N GLU A 480 -27.03 19.70 -9.34
CA GLU A 480 -25.77 20.45 -9.23
C GLU A 480 -24.83 19.87 -8.17
N VAL A 481 -25.40 19.26 -7.12
CA VAL A 481 -24.65 18.55 -6.08
C VAL A 481 -23.94 17.33 -6.65
N GLU A 482 -24.55 16.64 -7.61
CA GLU A 482 -23.96 15.48 -8.26
C GLU A 482 -22.89 15.89 -9.28
N LEU A 483 -23.14 16.95 -10.04
CA LEU A 483 -22.13 17.56 -10.91
C LEU A 483 -20.91 18.08 -10.12
N ALA A 484 -21.14 18.72 -8.97
CA ALA A 484 -20.09 19.20 -8.07
C ALA A 484 -19.25 18.04 -7.50
N LYS A 485 -19.89 16.93 -7.10
CA LYS A 485 -19.20 15.71 -6.66
C LYS A 485 -18.36 15.11 -7.78
N GLN A 486 -18.87 15.06 -9.01
CA GLN A 486 -18.14 14.51 -10.15
C GLN A 486 -16.93 15.37 -10.55
N LEU A 487 -17.06 16.69 -10.52
CA LEU A 487 -15.94 17.62 -10.76
C LEU A 487 -14.88 17.53 -9.65
N LEU A 488 -15.30 17.30 -8.40
CA LEU A 488 -14.39 17.08 -7.27
C LEU A 488 -13.68 15.73 -7.34
N ALA A 489 -14.38 14.67 -7.74
CA ALA A 489 -13.80 13.34 -7.96
C ALA A 489 -12.74 13.35 -9.06
N GLN A 490 -12.85 14.26 -10.04
CA GLN A 490 -11.84 14.48 -11.08
C GLN A 490 -10.70 15.43 -10.66
N GLY A 491 -10.68 15.89 -9.40
CA GLY A 491 -9.59 16.70 -8.85
C GLY A 491 -9.60 18.17 -9.29
N LEU A 492 -10.67 18.64 -9.93
CA LEU A 492 -10.78 19.99 -10.50
C LEU A 492 -11.18 21.07 -9.49
N GLY A 493 -11.56 20.67 -8.27
CA GLY A 493 -12.00 21.59 -7.21
C GLY A 493 -10.99 22.69 -6.87
N SER A 494 -9.69 22.40 -6.96
CA SER A 494 -8.60 23.36 -6.71
C SER A 494 -8.28 24.27 -7.92
N GLN A 495 -8.82 23.95 -9.10
CA GLN A 495 -8.54 24.65 -10.35
C GLN A 495 -9.66 25.59 -10.78
N LEU A 496 -10.85 25.52 -10.18
CA LEU A 496 -12.03 26.34 -10.50
C LEU A 496 -11.76 27.85 -10.56
N GLY A 497 -10.76 28.37 -9.84
CA GLY A 497 -10.35 29.78 -9.91
C GLY A 497 -9.60 30.18 -11.19
N ARG A 498 -9.25 29.22 -12.05
CA ARG A 498 -8.35 29.38 -13.21
C ARG A 498 -8.95 28.90 -14.54
N ILE A 499 -10.14 28.30 -14.51
CA ILE A 499 -10.84 27.79 -15.70
C ILE A 499 -11.73 28.93 -16.22
N ASP A 500 -11.59 29.25 -17.51
CA ASP A 500 -12.46 30.24 -18.13
C ASP A 500 -13.87 29.68 -18.39
N GLU A 501 -14.83 30.57 -18.64
CA GLU A 501 -16.25 30.21 -18.81
C GLU A 501 -16.48 29.23 -19.97
N GLN A 502 -15.64 29.29 -21.02
CA GLN A 502 -15.81 28.48 -22.21
C GLN A 502 -15.32 27.03 -21.98
N GLN A 503 -14.22 26.88 -21.25
CA GLN A 503 -13.69 25.59 -20.82
C GLN A 503 -14.58 24.92 -19.78
N PHE A 504 -15.17 25.69 -18.86
CA PHE A 504 -16.12 25.18 -17.89
C PHE A 504 -17.39 24.64 -18.57
N ALA A 505 -17.93 25.36 -19.56
CA ALA A 505 -19.11 24.91 -20.32
C ALA A 505 -18.85 23.62 -21.13
N GLN A 506 -17.63 23.43 -21.66
CA GLN A 506 -17.26 22.20 -22.37
C GLN A 506 -17.15 20.99 -21.43
N LEU A 507 -16.66 21.19 -20.21
CA LEU A 507 -16.57 20.17 -19.18
C LEU A 507 -17.95 19.69 -18.73
N VAL A 508 -18.87 20.61 -18.46
CA VAL A 508 -20.26 20.29 -18.10
C VAL A 508 -20.94 19.50 -19.22
N LYS A 509 -20.72 19.89 -20.49
CA LYS A 509 -21.27 19.16 -21.63
C LYS A 509 -20.71 17.74 -21.74
N ALA A 510 -19.41 17.54 -21.55
CA ALA A 510 -18.77 16.23 -21.64
C ALA A 510 -19.26 15.25 -20.55
N VAL A 511 -19.54 15.76 -19.36
CA VAL A 511 -20.10 14.97 -18.24
C VAL A 511 -21.53 14.52 -18.55
N ASN A 512 -22.37 15.42 -19.08
CA ASN A 512 -23.75 15.08 -19.46
C ASN A 512 -23.79 14.08 -20.63
N ASP A 513 -22.92 14.24 -21.64
CA ASP A 513 -22.83 13.32 -22.78
C ASP A 513 -22.42 11.89 -22.35
N GLU A 514 -21.64 11.74 -21.27
CA GLU A 514 -21.22 10.45 -20.71
C GLU A 514 -22.32 9.80 -19.86
N ALA A 515 -23.10 10.59 -19.10
CA ALA A 515 -24.27 10.12 -18.37
C ALA A 515 -25.34 9.55 -19.32
N ASP A 516 -25.64 10.26 -20.41
CA ASP A 516 -26.56 9.81 -21.47
C ASP A 516 -26.07 8.51 -22.14
N ARG A 517 -24.75 8.33 -22.26
CA ARG A 517 -24.14 7.12 -22.84
C ARG A 517 -24.38 5.90 -21.95
N ARG A 518 -24.22 6.06 -20.64
CA ARG A 518 -24.41 4.98 -19.64
C ARG A 518 -25.87 4.55 -19.55
N GLU A 519 -26.81 5.49 -19.62
CA GLU A 519 -28.25 5.20 -19.66
C GLU A 519 -28.59 4.35 -20.90
N LYS A 520 -28.01 4.68 -22.07
CA LYS A 520 -28.22 3.95 -23.33
C LYS A 520 -27.66 2.52 -23.32
N TYR A 521 -26.53 2.29 -22.64
CA TYR A 521 -25.96 0.95 -22.45
C TYR A 521 -26.78 0.10 -21.47
N ARG A 522 -27.41 0.71 -20.47
CA ARG A 522 -28.25 0.01 -19.49
C ARG A 522 -29.54 -0.57 -20.09
N VAL A 523 -30.10 0.08 -21.11
CA VAL A 523 -31.34 -0.35 -21.78
C VAL A 523 -31.08 -1.43 -22.86
N SER A 524 -29.83 -1.67 -23.26
CA SER A 524 -29.47 -2.58 -24.37
C SER A 524 -28.84 -3.92 -23.94
N ALA A 525 -28.65 -4.16 -22.65
CA ALA A 525 -28.12 -5.43 -22.15
C ALA A 525 -29.20 -6.55 -22.18
N PRO A 526 -28.95 -7.72 -22.82
CA PRO A 526 -29.91 -8.82 -22.81
C PRO A 526 -29.93 -9.51 -21.44
N VAL A 527 -31.15 -9.81 -20.95
CA VAL A 527 -31.38 -10.54 -19.70
C VAL A 527 -30.96 -12.01 -19.88
N PRO A 528 -30.09 -12.58 -19.01
CA PRO A 528 -29.70 -13.99 -19.14
C PRO A 528 -30.83 -14.92 -18.72
N GLU A 529 -31.14 -15.92 -19.54
CA GLU A 529 -32.11 -16.98 -19.22
C GLU A 529 -31.57 -17.91 -18.12
N LYS A 530 -32.46 -18.30 -17.20
CA LYS A 530 -32.17 -19.21 -16.08
C LYS A 530 -31.72 -20.58 -16.58
N PRO A 531 -30.66 -21.20 -16.02
CA PRO A 531 -30.33 -22.58 -16.31
C PRO A 531 -31.37 -23.53 -15.68
N VAL A 532 -31.89 -24.43 -16.52
CA VAL A 532 -32.72 -25.58 -16.11
C VAL A 532 -31.80 -26.67 -15.56
N GLY A 533 -32.27 -27.36 -14.53
CA GLY A 533 -31.49 -28.19 -13.61
C GLY A 533 -30.68 -29.35 -14.20
N LEU A 534 -29.68 -29.77 -13.42
CA LEU A 534 -29.51 -31.12 -12.88
C LEU A 534 -28.63 -31.07 -11.62
#